data_AF-A0A496YWU9-F1
#
_entry.id   AF-A0A496YWU9-F1
#
_cell.length_a   1.000
_cell.length_b   1.000
_cell.length_c   1.000
_cell.angle_alpha   90.00
_cell.angle_beta   90.00
_cell.angle_gamma   90.00
#
_symmetry.space_group_name_H-M   'P 1'
#
loop_
_entity.id
_entity.type
_entity.pdbx_description
1 polymer ?
#
loop_
_entity_poly.entity_id
_entity_poly.type
_entity_poly.pdbx_seq_one_letter_code
_entity_poly.pdbx_strand_id
1 'polypeptide(L)' 'MLVENWMSKTVVTVGQNESLLDAMRLLEQKAVSMLPVLEGEEVVGIVT' A
#
# COMPACT_ATOMS: atom_id res chain seq x y z
N MET A 1 -17.57 13.58 12.37
CA MET A 1 -16.98 13.15 11.09
C MET A 1 -16.08 11.97 11.39
N LEU A 2 -16.27 10.84 10.71
CA LEU A 2 -15.50 9.61 10.94
C LEU A 2 -14.59 9.33 9.73
N VAL A 3 -13.34 8.93 9.97
CA VAL A 3 -12.34 8.65 8.92
C VAL A 3 -12.82 7.54 7.98
N GLU A 4 -13.52 6.55 8.52
CA GLU A 4 -14.07 5.42 7.75
C GLU A 4 -15.00 5.83 6.60
N ASN A 5 -15.59 7.04 6.70
CA ASN A 5 -16.49 7.58 5.67
C ASN A 5 -15.74 8.19 4.47
N TRP A 6 -14.42 8.39 4.58
CA TRP A 6 -13.61 9.08 3.57
C TRP A 6 -12.41 8.26 3.09
N MET A 7 -12.00 7.24 3.85
CA MET A 7 -10.86 6.39 3.49
C MET A 7 -11.18 5.45 2.31
N SER A 8 -10.16 5.11 1.53
CA SER A 8 -10.24 4.04 0.55
C SER A 8 -10.38 2.69 1.24
N LYS A 9 -11.46 1.95 0.95
CA LYS A 9 -11.73 0.63 1.55
C LYS A 9 -10.93 -0.50 0.92
N THR A 10 -10.58 -0.35 -0.36
CA THR A 10 -9.71 -1.29 -1.07
C THR A 10 -8.29 -0.75 -1.04
N VAL A 11 -7.41 -1.44 -0.32
CA VAL A 11 -6.02 -1.02 -0.13
C VAL A 11 -5.13 -1.98 -0.90
N VAL A 12 -4.22 -1.42 -1.70
CA VAL A 12 -3.15 -2.18 -2.36
C VAL A 12 -1.92 -2.12 -1.47
N THR A 13 -1.33 -3.26 -1.17
CA THR A 13 -0.18 -3.39 -0.27
C THR A 13 0.97 -4.11 -0.95
N VAL A 14 2.15 -4.05 -0.34
CA VAL A 14 3.35 -4.77 -0.77
C VAL A 14 3.96 -5.51 0.41
N GLY A 15 4.55 -6.69 0.20
CA GLY A 15 5.25 -7.41 1.25
C GLY A 15 6.61 -6.79 1.59
N GLN A 16 7.05 -6.91 2.85
CA GLN A 16 8.34 -6.35 3.30
C GLN A 16 9.59 -6.85 2.54
N ASN A 17 9.49 -8.02 1.91
CA ASN A 17 10.58 -8.66 1.16
C ASN A 17 10.41 -8.54 -0.36
N GLU A 18 9.37 -7.85 -0.83
CA GLU A 18 9.20 -7.59 -2.27
C GLU A 18 10.16 -6.52 -2.77
N SER A 19 10.44 -6.56 -4.07
CA SER A 19 11.38 -5.62 -4.68
C SER A 19 10.77 -4.23 -4.82
N LEU A 20 11.61 -3.18 -4.71
CA LEU A 20 11.18 -1.82 -4.99
C LEU A 20 10.63 -1.65 -6.41
N LEU A 21 11.18 -2.40 -7.38
CA LEU A 21 10.70 -2.36 -8.77
C LEU A 21 9.25 -2.84 -8.89
N ASP A 22 8.88 -3.88 -8.15
CA ASP A 22 7.51 -4.39 -8.16
C ASP A 22 6.55 -3.44 -7.43
N ALA A 23 7.01 -2.83 -6.33
CA ALA A 23 6.26 -1.75 -5.65
C ALA A 23 6.01 -0.55 -6.59
N MET A 24 7.03 -0.11 -7.34
CA MET A 24 6.90 0.98 -8.33
C MET A 24 5.90 0.62 -9.44
N ARG A 25 5.97 -0.60 -9.96
CA ARG A 25 5.00 -1.09 -10.95
C ARG A 25 3.58 -1.09 -10.40
N LEU A 26 3.39 -1.46 -9.14
CA LEU A 26 2.08 -1.45 -8.47
C LEU A 26 1.52 -0.02 -8.33
N LEU A 27 2.35 0.95 -7.93
CA LEU A 27 1.96 2.37 -7.86
C LEU A 27 1.41 2.86 -9.20
N GLU A 28 2.14 2.60 -10.29
CA GLU A 28 1.73 3.00 -11.65
C GLU A 28 0.48 2.25 -12.12
N GLN A 29 0.45 0.92 -12.00
CA GLN A 29 -0.63 0.08 -12.52
C GLN A 29 -1.96 0.30 -11.80
N LYS A 30 -1.91 0.62 -10.50
CA LYS A 30 -3.10 0.86 -9.68
C LYS A 30 -3.45 2.35 -9.58
N ALA A 31 -2.64 3.22 -10.18
CA ALA A 31 -2.77 4.67 -10.10
C ALA A 31 -2.90 5.17 -8.65
N VAL A 32 -2.11 4.59 -7.75
CA VAL A 32 -2.04 4.96 -6.33
C VAL A 32 -0.68 5.59 -6.04
N SER A 33 -0.65 6.56 -5.14
CA SER A 33 0.58 7.30 -4.79
C SER A 33 1.29 6.76 -3.56
N MET A 34 0.79 5.67 -2.98
CA MET A 34 1.30 5.13 -1.72
C MET A 34 0.91 3.66 -1.58
N LEU A 35 1.83 2.86 -1.03
CA LEU A 35 1.62 1.45 -0.70
C LEU A 35 2.02 1.20 0.76
N PRO A 36 1.11 0.74 1.62
CA PRO A 36 1.48 0.17 2.91
C PRO A 36 2.29 -1.11 2.73
N VAL A 37 3.32 -1.26 3.55
CA VAL A 37 4.17 -2.45 3.60
C VAL A 37 3.67 -3.38 4.71
N LEU A 38 3.39 -4.64 4.36
CA LEU A 38 2.92 -5.65 5.30
C LEU A 38 3.97 -6.71 5.62
N GLU A 39 3.99 -7.14 6.88
CA GLU A 39 4.56 -8.40 7.35
C GLU A 39 3.41 -9.26 7.92
N GLY A 40 2.92 -10.21 7.12
CA GLY A 40 1.69 -10.93 7.47
C GLY A 40 0.48 -9.99 7.50
N GLU A 41 -0.16 -9.86 8.66
CA GLU A 41 -1.30 -8.95 8.87
C GLU A 41 -0.90 -7.60 9.48
N GLU A 42 0.39 -7.41 9.80
CA GLU A 42 0.88 -6.19 10.44
C GLU A 42 1.42 -5.19 9.42
N VAL A 43 1.09 -3.91 9.62
CA VAL A 43 1.67 -2.80 8.84
C VAL A 43 3.01 -2.42 9.44
N VAL A 44 4.09 -2.65 8.69
CA VAL A 44 5.47 -2.40 9.13
C VAL A 44 6.09 -1.17 8.46
N GLY A 45 5.45 -0.60 7.44
CA GLY A 45 6.00 0.55 6.74
C GLY A 45 5.11 1.13 5.65
N ILE A 46 5.67 2.08 4.90
CA ILE A 46 5.00 2.80 3.83
C ILE A 46 5.99 3.17 2.73
N VAL A 47 5.57 3.03 1.47
CA VAL A 47 6.33 3.40 0.27
C VAL A 47 5.53 4.45 -0.51
N THR A 48 6.22 5.48 -1.01
CA THR A 48 5.66 6.62 -1.75
C THR A 48 6.54 6.99 -2.93
#